data_AF-A0A8S3E130-F1
#
_entry.id   AF-A0A8S3E130-F1
#
_cell.length_a   1.000
_cell.length_b   1.000
_cell.length_c   1.000
_cell.angle_alpha   90.00
_cell.angle_beta   90.00
_cell.angle_gamma   90.00
#
_symmetry.space_group_name_H-M   'P 1'
#
loop_
_entity.id
_entity.type
_entity.pdbx_description
1 polymer ?
#
loop_
_entity_poly.entity_id
_entity_poly.type
_entity_poly.pdbx_seq_one_letter_code
_entity_poly.pdbx_strand_id
1 'polypeptide(L)'
;MLSNILINNYLKFVIPASRRLASTQTNDNIGARMKMLNDNKEYIKVLELFDTFNEKNINECSNWTIIQALKACTQTSDVQRGLKIHHLI
;
A
#
# COMPACT_ATOMS: atom_id res chain seq x y z
N MET A 1 35.19 -13.37 13.58
CA MET A 1 33.86 -13.73 13.05
C MET A 1 32.68 -13.33 13.96
N LEU A 2 32.90 -12.91 15.22
CA LEU A 2 31.84 -12.46 16.15
C LEU A 2 31.53 -10.95 16.08
N SER A 3 32.39 -10.14 15.47
CA SER A 3 32.23 -8.68 15.33
C SER A 3 31.09 -8.29 14.37
N ASN A 4 30.92 -9.03 13.27
CA ASN A 4 29.88 -8.74 12.27
C ASN A 4 28.47 -9.05 12.77
N ILE A 5 28.31 -9.99 13.70
CA ILE A 5 27.01 -10.34 14.29
C ILE A 5 26.58 -9.26 15.30
N LEU A 6 27.53 -8.76 16.10
CA LEU A 6 27.29 -7.68 17.06
C LEU A 6 26.94 -6.36 16.35
N ILE A 7 27.66 -6.00 15.28
CA ILE A 7 27.35 -4.81 14.48
C ILE A 7 25.97 -4.93 13.83
N ASN A 8 25.62 -6.10 13.26
CA ASN A 8 24.30 -6.32 12.66
C ASN A 8 23.15 -6.27 13.69
N ASN A 9 23.37 -6.74 14.92
CA ASN A 9 22.38 -6.64 15.98
C ASN A 9 22.25 -5.22 16.55
N TYR A 10 23.35 -4.47 16.63
CA TYR A 10 23.33 -3.07 17.07
C TYR A 10 22.59 -2.17 16.07
N LEU A 11 22.78 -2.40 14.77
CA LEU A 11 22.03 -1.73 13.71
C LEU A 11 20.53 -2.08 13.75
N LYS A 12 20.15 -3.31 14.11
CA LYS A 12 18.73 -3.68 14.27
C LYS A 12 18.04 -2.97 15.43
N PHE A 13 18.77 -2.60 16.49
CA PHE A 13 18.22 -2.01 17.70
C PHE A 13 18.19 -0.47 17.65
N VAL A 14 19.20 0.15 17.03
CA VAL A 14 19.31 1.62 16.90
C VAL A 14 18.51 2.16 15.71
N ILE A 15 18.13 1.29 14.76
CA ILE A 15 17.51 1.72 13.51
C ILE A 15 16.05 1.25 13.36
N PRO A 16 15.10 1.81 14.13
CA PRO A 16 13.71 1.91 13.68
C PRO A 16 13.56 2.93 12.54
N ALA A 17 14.45 3.93 12.48
CA ALA A 17 14.35 5.05 11.53
C ALA A 17 14.83 4.71 10.10
N SER A 18 15.98 4.05 9.92
CA SER A 18 16.49 3.73 8.58
C SER A 18 15.89 2.47 7.95
N ARG A 19 15.03 1.71 8.66
CA ARG A 19 14.12 0.76 8.00
C ARG A 19 13.08 1.50 7.14
N ARG A 20 12.85 2.79 7.40
CA ARG A 20 12.07 3.69 6.52
C ARG A 20 12.88 4.24 5.33
N LEU A 21 14.21 4.09 5.31
CA LEU A 21 15.09 4.63 4.25
C LEU A 21 15.69 3.55 3.35
N ALA A 22 15.50 2.26 3.65
CA ALA A 22 15.91 1.15 2.79
C ALA A 22 14.74 0.47 2.05
N SER A 23 13.48 0.78 2.41
CA SER A 23 12.29 0.38 1.64
C SER A 23 11.90 1.39 0.55
N THR A 24 12.68 2.45 0.39
CA THR A 24 12.34 3.65 -0.41
C THR A 24 12.74 3.59 -1.88
N GLN A 25 13.00 2.41 -2.45
CA GLN A 25 13.32 2.35 -3.89
C GLN A 25 12.70 1.22 -4.71
N THR A 26 11.83 0.36 -4.14
CA THR A 26 11.13 -0.67 -4.93
C THR A 26 9.68 -0.97 -4.55
N ASN A 27 9.10 -0.26 -3.58
CA ASN A 27 7.65 -0.22 -3.34
C ASN A 27 7.15 1.20 -3.55
N ASP A 28 6.87 1.57 -4.79
CA ASP A 28 6.09 2.77 -5.11
C ASP A 28 4.87 2.81 -4.19
N ASN A 29 4.67 3.88 -3.44
CA ASN A 29 3.55 4.01 -2.51
C ASN A 29 2.22 3.88 -3.28
N ILE A 30 1.65 2.67 -3.32
CA ILE A 30 0.49 2.33 -4.14
C ILE A 30 -0.70 3.23 -3.83
N GLY A 31 -0.91 3.56 -2.55
CA GLY A 31 -1.94 4.51 -2.17
C GLY A 31 -1.70 5.91 -2.77
N ALA A 32 -0.45 6.36 -2.93
CA ALA A 32 -0.14 7.65 -3.57
C ALA A 32 -0.41 7.62 -5.07
N ARG A 33 -0.08 6.52 -5.74
CA ARG A 33 -0.43 6.30 -7.15
C ARG A 33 -1.95 6.26 -7.34
N MET A 34 -2.67 5.54 -6.47
CA MET A 34 -4.13 5.48 -6.48
C MET A 34 -4.75 6.85 -6.21
N LYS A 35 -4.19 7.64 -5.29
CA LYS A 35 -4.64 9.02 -5.05
C LYS A 35 -4.47 9.88 -6.31
N MET A 36 -3.31 9.83 -6.96
CA MET A 36 -3.05 10.58 -8.19
C MET A 36 -4.02 10.19 -9.31
N LEU A 37 -4.28 8.90 -9.50
CA LEU A 37 -5.27 8.41 -10.47
C LEU A 37 -6.69 8.88 -10.13
N ASN A 38 -7.08 8.86 -8.86
CA ASN A 38 -8.36 9.43 -8.40
C ASN A 38 -8.46 10.93 -8.69
N ASP A 39 -7.41 11.70 -8.41
CA ASP A 39 -7.36 13.14 -8.70
C ASP A 39 -7.51 13.41 -10.21
N ASN A 40 -6.97 12.52 -11.05
CA ASN A 40 -7.11 12.55 -12.52
C ASN A 40 -8.44 11.95 -13.04
N LYS A 41 -9.33 11.50 -12.16
CA LYS A 41 -10.60 10.81 -12.49
C LYS A 41 -10.43 9.47 -13.21
N GLU A 42 -9.27 8.85 -13.11
CA GLU A 42 -8.93 7.56 -13.72
C GLU A 42 -9.38 6.39 -12.82
N TYR A 43 -10.65 6.37 -12.43
CA TYR A 43 -11.18 5.49 -11.37
C TYR A 43 -11.04 4.00 -11.69
N ILE A 44 -11.21 3.60 -12.96
CA ILE A 44 -11.03 2.20 -13.39
C ILE A 44 -9.58 1.76 -13.16
N LYS A 45 -8.59 2.62 -13.44
CA LYS A 45 -7.18 2.31 -13.21
C LYS A 45 -6.83 2.23 -11.72
N VAL A 46 -7.50 3.01 -10.87
CA VAL A 46 -7.38 2.89 -9.41
C VAL A 46 -7.77 1.48 -8.96
N LEU A 47 -8.88 1.00 -9.50
CA LEU A 47 -9.45 -0.30 -9.19
C LEU A 47 -8.58 -1.46 -9.72
N GLU A 48 -8.08 -1.39 -10.96
CA GLU A 48 -7.13 -2.36 -11.51
C GLU A 48 -5.83 -2.43 -10.71
N LEU A 49 -5.30 -1.27 -10.30
CA LEU A 49 -4.10 -1.18 -9.47
C LEU A 49 -4.35 -1.79 -8.08
N PHE A 50 -5.54 -1.57 -7.51
CA PHE A 50 -5.93 -2.17 -6.23
C PHE A 50 -6.03 -3.69 -6.32
N ASP A 51 -6.64 -4.24 -7.38
CA ASP A 51 -6.76 -5.69 -7.55
C ASP A 51 -5.39 -6.35 -7.69
N THR A 52 -4.52 -5.79 -8.52
CA THR A 52 -3.15 -6.28 -8.72
C THR A 52 -2.35 -6.30 -7.42
N PHE A 53 -2.60 -5.34 -6.54
CA PHE A 53 -1.95 -5.28 -5.23
C PHE A 53 -2.56 -6.27 -4.24
N ASN A 54 -3.89 -6.32 -4.17
CA ASN A 54 -4.64 -7.19 -3.26
C ASN A 54 -4.35 -8.67 -3.51
N GLU A 55 -4.23 -9.08 -4.78
CA GLU A 55 -3.86 -10.45 -5.17
C GLU A 55 -2.48 -10.88 -4.65
N LYS A 56 -1.56 -9.93 -4.46
CA LYS A 56 -0.20 -10.22 -4.02
C LYS A 56 -0.01 -10.10 -2.51
N ASN A 57 -0.70 -9.17 -1.86
CA ASN A 57 -0.40 -8.78 -0.47
C ASN A 57 -1.65 -8.30 0.31
N ILE A 58 -2.73 -9.08 0.33
CA ILE A 58 -3.98 -8.72 1.03
C ILE A 58 -3.77 -8.29 2.50
N ASN A 59 -2.80 -8.89 3.20
CA ASN A 59 -2.49 -8.60 4.60
C ASN A 59 -1.66 -7.32 4.80
N GLU A 60 -1.15 -6.70 3.74
CA GLU A 60 -0.28 -5.51 3.81
C GLU A 60 -0.98 -4.22 3.34
N CYS A 61 -2.27 -4.30 3.03
CA CYS A 61 -3.02 -3.15 2.53
C CYS A 61 -3.30 -2.15 3.65
N SER A 62 -2.77 -0.93 3.51
CA SER A 62 -3.07 0.14 4.46
C SER A 62 -4.52 0.62 4.32
N ASN A 63 -5.15 1.03 5.43
CA ASN A 63 -6.50 1.61 5.42
C ASN A 63 -6.61 2.79 4.45
N TRP A 64 -5.53 3.56 4.27
CA TRP A 64 -5.53 4.67 3.33
C TRP A 64 -5.62 4.21 1.86
N THR A 65 -4.92 3.12 1.50
CA THR A 65 -5.03 2.49 0.18
C THR A 65 -6.46 2.00 -0.07
N ILE A 66 -7.07 1.35 0.92
CA ILE A 66 -8.46 0.87 0.86
C ILE A 66 -9.43 2.04 0.64
N ILE A 67 -9.25 3.16 1.34
CA ILE A 67 -10.06 4.36 1.17
C ILE A 67 -9.96 4.90 -0.28
N GLN A 68 -8.80 4.85 -0.93
CA GLN A 68 -8.68 5.28 -2.32
C GLN A 68 -9.47 4.38 -3.28
N ALA A 69 -9.48 3.06 -3.05
CA ALA A 69 -10.31 2.15 -3.83
C ALA A 69 -11.81 2.39 -3.61
N LEU A 70 -12.23 2.59 -2.35
CA LEU A 70 -13.62 2.90 -2.02
C LEU A 70 -14.10 4.19 -2.70
N LYS A 71 -13.26 5.24 -2.74
CA LYS A 71 -13.55 6.47 -3.48
C LYS A 71 -13.80 6.21 -4.96
N ALA A 72 -12.97 5.38 -5.59
CA ALA A 72 -13.14 5.01 -7.00
C ALA A 72 -14.45 4.24 -7.21
N CYS A 73 -14.81 3.30 -6.33
CA CYS A 73 -16.10 2.59 -6.37
C CYS A 73 -17.30 3.53 -6.32
N THR A 74 -17.25 4.58 -5.49
CA THR A 74 -18.32 5.59 -5.45
C THR A 74 -18.45 6.33 -6.78
N GLN A 75 -17.32 6.67 -7.43
CA GLN A 75 -17.32 7.39 -8.70
C GLN A 75 -17.76 6.52 -9.89
N THR A 76 -17.52 5.22 -9.83
CA THR A 76 -17.98 4.26 -10.85
C THR A 76 -19.37 3.69 -10.58
N SER A 77 -19.99 4.04 -9.44
CA SER A 77 -21.25 3.44 -8.95
C SER A 77 -21.19 1.91 -8.78
N ASP A 78 -19.99 1.35 -8.57
CA ASP A 78 -19.79 -0.08 -8.35
C ASP A 78 -19.98 -0.45 -6.86
N VAL A 79 -21.24 -0.46 -6.43
CA VAL A 79 -21.64 -0.70 -5.03
C VAL A 79 -21.24 -2.09 -4.56
N GLN A 80 -21.40 -3.10 -5.42
CA GLN A 80 -21.07 -4.50 -5.08
C GLN A 80 -19.58 -4.65 -4.76
N ARG A 81 -18.71 -4.03 -5.56
CA ARG A 81 -17.28 -4.02 -5.30
C ARG A 81 -16.93 -3.20 -4.06
N GLY A 82 -17.55 -2.04 -3.88
CA GLY A 82 -17.37 -1.21 -2.69
C GLY A 82 -17.65 -1.96 -1.39
N LEU A 83 -18.73 -2.75 -1.36
CA LEU A 83 -19.06 -3.61 -0.22
C LEU A 83 -17.98 -4.66 0.04
N LYS A 84 -17.49 -5.36 -1.00
CA LYS A 84 -16.41 -6.35 -0.83
C LYS A 84 -15.15 -5.73 -0.23
N ILE A 85 -14.77 -4.54 -0.70
CA ILE A 85 -13.58 -3.81 -0.24
C ILE A 85 -13.79 -3.30 1.20
N HIS A 86 -15.00 -2.88 1.55
CA HIS A 86 -15.32 -2.40 2.90
C HIS A 86 -15.13 -3.48 3.99
N HIS A 87 -15.24 -4.77 3.67
CA HIS A 87 -15.00 -5.85 4.62
C HIS A 87 -13.50 -6.08 4.94
N LEU A 88 -12.58 -5.35 4.28
CA LEU A 88 -11.14 -5.43 4.51
C LEU A 88 -10.65 -4.47 5.61
N ILE A 89 -11.53 -3.64 6.19
CA ILE A 89 -11.21 -2.68 7.26
C ILE A 89 -11.89 -3.01 8.58
#